data_AF-B2TRI6-F1
#
_entry.id   AF-B2TRI6-F1
#
_cell.length_a   1.000
_cell.length_b   1.000
_cell.length_c   1.000
_cell.angle_alpha   90.00
_cell.angle_beta   90.00
_cell.angle_gamma   90.00
#
_symmetry.space_group_name_H-M   'P 1'
#
loop_
_entity.id
_entity.type
_entity.pdbx_description
1 polymer ?
#
loop_
_entity_poly.entity_id
_entity_poly.type
_entity_poly.pdbx_seq_one_letter_code
_entity_poly.pdbx_strand_id
1 'polypeptide(L)'
;MESTISEALSKYVPDGLKGYLVMRESIQNGYLAKKTRKLIFTILDSLDDEVSGAKSHAVATIDAGLTMEELVEAFVIVTIVKGINVLCKSGVEAIIKRKNDIEDKLVVCKDLNKYNKEQIRALVEFQERFFNSTIIMTY
;
A
#
# COMPACT_ATOMS: atom_id res chain seq x y z
N MET A 1 -16.36 21.93 -14.79
CA MET A 1 -16.94 21.03 -13.78
C MET A 1 -16.58 19.64 -14.26
N GLU A 2 -15.55 19.02 -13.71
CA GLU A 2 -15.19 17.64 -14.09
C GLU A 2 -16.32 16.74 -13.62
N SER A 3 -17.01 16.09 -14.56
CA SER A 3 -18.06 15.14 -14.23
C SER A 3 -17.44 13.90 -13.60
N THR A 4 -17.94 13.47 -12.44
CA THR A 4 -17.42 12.25 -11.79
C THR A 4 -17.72 11.00 -12.63
N ILE A 5 -16.91 9.95 -12.48
CA ILE A 5 -17.19 8.65 -13.14
C ILE A 5 -18.59 8.14 -12.79
N SER A 6 -19.09 8.41 -11.58
CA SER A 6 -20.45 8.06 -11.19
C SER A 6 -21.52 8.78 -12.02
N GLU A 7 -21.31 10.05 -12.37
CA GLU A 7 -22.22 10.80 -13.26
C GLU A 7 -22.20 10.22 -14.67
N ALA A 8 -21.02 9.86 -15.18
CA ALA A 8 -20.89 9.21 -16.48
C ALA A 8 -21.60 7.84 -16.50
N LEU A 9 -21.39 7.01 -15.47
CA LEU A 9 -22.05 5.70 -15.34
C LEU A 9 -23.57 5.85 -15.23
N SER A 10 -24.06 6.82 -14.45
CA SER A 10 -25.50 7.08 -14.33
C SER A 10 -26.13 7.49 -15.66
N LYS A 11 -25.39 8.17 -16.54
CA LYS A 11 -25.89 8.66 -17.83
C LYS A 11 -25.85 7.59 -18.91
N TYR A 12 -24.76 6.82 -18.99
CA TYR A 12 -24.51 5.94 -20.12
C TYR A 12 -24.81 4.46 -19.81
N VAL A 13 -24.69 4.02 -18.55
CA VAL A 13 -24.90 2.62 -18.14
C VAL A 13 -25.58 2.54 -16.76
N PRO A 14 -26.81 3.09 -16.60
CA PRO A 14 -27.46 3.25 -15.30
C PRO A 14 -27.70 1.93 -14.56
N ASP A 15 -28.05 0.86 -15.28
CA ASP A 15 -28.24 -0.47 -14.67
C ASP A 15 -26.92 -1.07 -14.17
N GLY A 16 -25.81 -0.77 -14.85
CA GLY A 16 -24.46 -1.16 -14.41
C GLY A 16 -24.07 -0.46 -13.11
N LEU A 17 -24.33 0.85 -13.00
CA LEU A 17 -24.14 1.60 -11.76
C LEU A 17 -25.02 1.05 -10.63
N LYS A 18 -26.30 0.78 -10.91
CA LYS A 18 -27.23 0.21 -9.93
C LYS A 18 -26.73 -1.13 -9.42
N GLY A 19 -26.27 -2.03 -10.29
CA GLY A 19 -25.72 -3.32 -9.90
C GLY A 19 -24.50 -3.18 -8.98
N TYR A 20 -23.57 -2.28 -9.33
CA TYR A 20 -22.41 -1.98 -8.48
C TYR A 20 -22.81 -1.47 -7.08
N LEU A 21 -23.78 -0.56 -7.01
CA LEU A 21 -24.26 -0.02 -5.73
C LEU A 21 -24.93 -1.07 -4.86
N VAL A 22 -25.76 -1.95 -5.44
CA VAL A 22 -26.39 -3.07 -4.73
C VAL A 22 -25.33 -4.02 -4.15
N MET A 23 -24.29 -4.34 -4.94
CA MET A 23 -23.17 -5.15 -4.44
C MET A 23 -22.47 -4.46 -3.27
N ARG A 24 -22.17 -3.17 -3.38
CA ARG A 24 -21.50 -2.40 -2.33
C ARG A 24 -22.33 -2.32 -1.05
N GLU A 25 -23.64 -2.12 -1.16
CA GLU A 25 -24.56 -2.06 -0.02
C GLU A 25 -24.65 -3.40 0.71
N SER A 26 -24.67 -4.51 -0.02
CA SER A 26 -24.70 -5.86 0.59
C SER A 26 -23.52 -6.10 1.54
N ILE A 27 -22.35 -5.55 1.22
CA ILE A 27 -21.15 -5.63 2.06
C ILE A 27 -21.21 -4.64 3.22
N GLN A 28 -21.81 -3.45 3.05
CA GLN A 28 -21.98 -2.50 4.15
C GLN A 28 -22.87 -3.06 5.27
N ASN A 29 -23.88 -3.86 4.91
CA ASN A 29 -24.79 -4.52 5.84
C ASN A 29 -24.41 -6.00 6.11
N GLY A 30 -23.20 -6.40 5.72
CA GLY A 30 -22.72 -7.77 5.86
C GLY A 30 -22.30 -8.16 7.28
N TYR A 31 -21.93 -9.43 7.45
CA TYR A 31 -21.66 -10.05 8.75
C TYR A 31 -20.34 -9.65 9.42
N LEU A 32 -19.30 -9.32 8.63
CA LEU A 32 -18.01 -8.92 9.19
C LEU A 32 -18.12 -7.56 9.87
N ALA A 33 -17.43 -7.34 10.99
CA ALA A 33 -17.39 -6.03 11.63
C ALA A 33 -16.90 -4.94 10.65
N LYS A 34 -17.41 -3.70 10.82
CA LYS A 34 -17.06 -2.57 9.94
C LYS A 34 -15.55 -2.36 9.84
N LYS A 35 -14.82 -2.47 10.97
CA LYS A 35 -13.36 -2.36 11.01
C LYS A 35 -12.66 -3.42 10.17
N THR A 36 -13.11 -4.67 10.24
CA THR A 36 -12.56 -5.79 9.47
C THR A 36 -12.79 -5.62 7.97
N ARG A 37 -14.00 -5.21 7.55
CA ARG A 37 -14.29 -4.98 6.13
C ARG A 37 -13.42 -3.87 5.55
N LYS A 38 -13.23 -2.78 6.31
CA LYS A 38 -12.41 -1.64 5.86
C LYS A 38 -10.93 -2.00 5.81
N LEU A 39 -10.43 -2.77 6.77
CA LEU A 39 -9.08 -3.32 6.73
C LEU A 39 -8.82 -4.15 5.45
N ILE A 40 -9.77 -5.01 5.06
CA ILE A 40 -9.66 -5.79 3.82
C ILE A 40 -9.53 -4.86 2.60
N PHE A 41 -10.39 -3.85 2.49
CA PHE A 41 -10.28 -2.89 1.39
C PHE A 41 -8.95 -2.11 1.42
N THR A 42 -8.48 -1.68 2.59
CA THR A 42 -7.17 -1.02 2.73
C THR A 42 -6.03 -1.91 2.21
N ILE A 43 -6.05 -3.21 2.53
CA ILE A 43 -5.04 -4.16 2.07
C ILE A 43 -5.13 -4.34 0.57
N LEU A 44 -6.33 -4.54 0.01
CA LEU A 44 -6.52 -4.74 -1.43
C LEU A 44 -6.08 -3.51 -2.23
N ASP A 45 -6.48 -2.30 -1.81
CA ASP A 45 -6.03 -1.06 -2.45
C ASP A 45 -4.51 -0.90 -2.38
N SER A 46 -3.89 -1.32 -1.28
CA SER A 46 -2.42 -1.29 -1.13
C SER A 46 -1.73 -2.32 -2.03
N LEU A 47 -2.39 -3.44 -2.32
CA LEU A 47 -1.88 -4.46 -3.23
C LEU A 47 -2.03 -4.03 -4.70
N ASP A 48 -3.12 -3.36 -5.04
CA ASP A 48 -3.52 -2.94 -6.39
C ASP A 48 -2.98 -1.55 -6.79
N ASP A 49 -2.07 -0.98 -6.00
CA ASP A 49 -1.42 0.32 -6.26
C ASP A 49 -2.39 1.53 -6.22
N GLU A 50 -3.56 1.37 -5.60
CA GLU A 50 -4.57 2.41 -5.47
C GLU A 50 -4.37 3.24 -4.19
N VAL A 51 -3.34 4.10 -4.21
CA VAL A 51 -2.89 4.87 -3.04
C VAL A 51 -4.00 5.75 -2.43
N SER A 52 -4.89 6.29 -3.27
CA SER A 52 -5.98 7.17 -2.82
C SER A 52 -7.06 6.39 -2.05
N GLY A 53 -7.42 5.21 -2.56
CA GLY A 53 -8.30 4.26 -1.91
C GLY A 53 -7.72 3.74 -0.60
N ALA A 54 -6.47 3.29 -0.62
CA ALA A 54 -5.78 2.72 0.53
C ALA A 54 -5.80 3.69 1.73
N LYS A 55 -5.49 4.97 1.48
CA LYS A 55 -5.55 6.02 2.51
C LYS A 55 -6.97 6.24 3.03
N SER A 56 -7.93 6.37 2.12
CA SER A 56 -9.34 6.61 2.47
C SER A 56 -9.92 5.46 3.30
N HIS A 57 -9.56 4.22 2.97
CA HIS A 57 -9.98 3.05 3.74
C HIS A 57 -9.20 2.88 5.03
N ALA A 58 -7.92 3.25 5.09
CA ALA A 58 -7.16 3.23 6.34
C ALA A 58 -7.78 4.18 7.38
N VAL A 59 -8.11 5.42 7.00
CA VAL A 59 -8.82 6.37 7.88
C VAL A 59 -10.16 5.78 8.34
N ALA A 60 -10.97 5.27 7.40
CA ALA A 60 -12.26 4.67 7.72
C ALA A 60 -12.17 3.41 8.61
N THR A 61 -11.01 2.75 8.64
CA THR A 61 -10.74 1.58 9.47
C THR A 61 -10.45 2.00 10.91
N ILE A 62 -9.63 3.05 11.10
CA ILE A 62 -9.36 3.65 12.42
C ILE A 62 -10.64 4.26 13.00
N ASP A 63 -11.43 4.99 12.20
CA ASP A 63 -12.72 5.54 12.62
C ASP A 63 -13.73 4.45 13.01
N ALA A 64 -13.56 3.23 12.47
CA ALA A 64 -14.38 2.07 12.83
C ALA A 64 -13.87 1.34 14.09
N GLY A 65 -12.83 1.85 14.75
CA GLY A 65 -12.28 1.32 16.00
C GLY A 65 -11.21 0.26 15.83
N LEU A 66 -10.57 0.15 14.66
CA LEU A 66 -9.33 -0.62 14.54
C LEU A 66 -8.19 0.15 15.21
N THR A 67 -7.31 -0.54 15.94
CA THR A 67 -6.11 0.11 16.50
C THR A 67 -4.98 0.19 15.48
N MET A 68 -3.98 1.03 15.76
CA MET A 68 -2.78 1.10 14.93
C MET A 68 -1.97 -0.21 14.99
N GLU A 69 -1.96 -0.88 16.14
CA GLU A 69 -1.31 -2.18 16.33
C GLU A 69 -1.96 -3.26 15.46
N GLU A 70 -3.30 -3.35 15.46
CA GLU A 70 -4.06 -4.27 14.61
C GLU A 70 -3.78 -4.00 13.11
N LEU A 71 -3.68 -2.72 12.72
CA LEU A 71 -3.38 -2.34 11.34
C LEU A 71 -1.96 -2.77 10.94
N VAL A 72 -0.96 -2.49 11.78
CA VAL A 72 0.44 -2.84 11.51
C VAL A 72 0.61 -4.37 11.45
N GLU A 73 0.00 -5.11 12.38
CA GLU A 73 0.05 -6.57 12.38
C GLU A 73 -0.51 -7.16 11.06
N ALA A 74 -1.63 -6.63 10.58
CA ALA A 74 -2.20 -7.05 9.30
C ALA A 74 -1.25 -6.79 8.13
N PHE A 75 -0.57 -5.64 8.09
CA PHE A 75 0.41 -5.34 7.05
C PHE A 75 1.69 -6.16 7.16
N VAL A 76 2.09 -6.58 8.36
CA VAL A 76 3.17 -7.57 8.55
C VAL A 76 2.77 -8.92 7.95
N ILE A 77 1.55 -9.39 8.17
CA ILE A 77 1.03 -10.62 7.56
C ILE A 77 1.05 -10.51 6.02
N VAL A 78 0.56 -9.40 5.48
CA VAL A 78 0.58 -9.16 4.03
C VAL A 78 2.01 -9.16 3.49
N THR A 79 2.95 -8.57 4.22
CA THR A 79 4.38 -8.55 3.88
C THR A 79 4.99 -9.95 3.85
N ILE A 80 4.64 -10.81 4.80
CA ILE A 80 5.09 -12.22 4.84
C ILE A 80 4.62 -12.96 3.58
N VAL A 81 3.39 -12.69 3.11
CA VAL A 81 2.80 -13.41 1.97
C VAL A 81 3.23 -12.83 0.62
N LYS A 82 3.36 -11.51 0.51
CA LYS A 82 3.53 -10.79 -0.76
C LYS A 82 4.90 -10.15 -0.94
N GLY A 83 5.69 -10.07 0.12
CA GLY A 83 7.00 -9.40 0.16
C GLY A 83 6.91 -7.97 0.70
N ILE A 84 8.09 -7.40 1.01
CA ILE A 84 8.23 -6.02 1.51
C ILE A 84 7.74 -4.97 0.51
N ASN A 85 7.67 -5.33 -0.78
CA ASN A 85 7.15 -4.47 -1.85
C ASN A 85 5.78 -3.89 -1.51
N VAL A 86 4.88 -4.58 -0.80
CA VAL A 86 3.55 -4.06 -0.43
C VAL A 86 3.61 -2.90 0.58
N LEU A 87 4.62 -2.88 1.46
CA LEU A 87 4.88 -1.74 2.35
C LEU A 87 5.57 -0.57 1.62
N CYS A 88 6.06 -0.83 0.41
CA CYS A 88 7.12 -0.08 -0.23
C CYS A 88 6.73 0.41 -1.63
N LYS A 89 5.47 0.75 -1.88
CA LYS A 89 5.02 1.22 -3.21
C LYS A 89 4.91 2.73 -3.37
N SER A 90 5.77 3.44 -2.64
CA SER A 90 6.51 4.57 -3.21
C SER A 90 7.57 3.99 -4.18
N GLY A 91 7.97 4.63 -5.27
CA GLY A 91 8.95 4.03 -6.21
C GLY A 91 10.19 3.43 -5.52
N VAL A 92 10.63 2.24 -5.96
CA VAL A 92 11.91 1.67 -5.51
C VAL A 92 13.01 2.52 -6.15
N GLU A 93 13.83 3.14 -5.31
CA GLU A 93 14.92 4.03 -5.71
C GLU A 93 16.25 3.25 -5.82
N ALA A 94 16.42 2.24 -4.95
CA ALA A 94 17.58 1.37 -4.96
C ALA A 94 17.31 0.05 -4.26
N ILE A 95 18.15 -0.94 -4.55
CA ILE A 95 18.25 -2.23 -3.87
C ILE A 95 19.58 -2.27 -3.13
N ILE A 96 19.56 -2.57 -1.84
CA ILE A 96 20.74 -2.88 -1.03
C ILE A 96 20.92 -4.39 -1.03
N LYS A 97 21.85 -4.86 -1.86
CA LYS A 97 22.19 -6.27 -1.98
C LYS A 97 23.16 -6.68 -0.89
N ARG A 98 22.74 -7.54 0.03
CA ARG A 98 23.58 -8.04 1.13
C ARG A 98 24.19 -9.38 0.75
N LYS A 99 25.51 -9.51 0.93
CA LYS A 99 26.27 -10.72 0.55
C LYS A 99 26.32 -11.77 1.65
N ASN A 100 26.08 -11.35 2.90
CA ASN A 100 26.13 -12.17 4.10
C ASN A 100 24.76 -12.27 4.79
N ASP A 101 23.69 -12.03 4.03
CA ASP A 101 22.30 -12.10 4.46
C ASP A 101 21.51 -12.82 3.36
N ILE A 102 20.43 -13.51 3.74
CA ILE A 102 19.55 -14.19 2.78
C ILE A 102 18.50 -13.24 2.17
N GLU A 103 18.37 -12.04 2.76
CA GLU A 103 17.42 -11.02 2.32
C GLU A 103 18.13 -9.76 1.79
N ASP A 104 17.65 -9.28 0.64
CA ASP A 104 18.00 -7.96 0.11
C ASP A 104 17.06 -6.90 0.71
N LYS A 105 17.56 -5.68 0.89
CA LYS A 105 16.77 -4.55 1.41
C LYS A 105 16.38 -3.61 0.29
N LEU A 106 15.11 -3.21 0.22
CA LEU A 106 14.63 -2.21 -0.74
C LEU A 106 14.72 -0.80 -0.13
N VAL A 107 15.15 0.16 -0.95
CA VAL A 107 15.12 1.59 -0.66
C VAL A 107 14.05 2.23 -1.52
N VAL A 108 13.16 2.97 -0.86
CA VAL A 108 11.85 3.26 -1.41
C VAL A 108 11.53 4.73 -1.15
N CYS A 109 11.11 5.44 -2.18
CA CYS A 109 10.85 6.87 -2.14
C CYS A 109 9.65 7.25 -2.99
N LYS A 110 8.76 8.11 -2.46
CA LYS A 110 7.54 8.54 -3.16
C LYS A 110 7.84 9.20 -4.50
N ASP A 111 8.93 9.94 -4.55
CA ASP A 111 9.40 10.66 -5.73
C ASP A 111 10.59 9.88 -6.31
N LEU A 112 10.49 9.44 -7.57
CA LEU A 112 11.58 8.78 -8.27
C LEU A 112 12.78 9.73 -8.42
N ASN A 113 14.00 9.21 -8.29
CA ASN A 113 15.26 9.96 -8.41
C ASN A 113 15.43 11.08 -7.37
N LYS A 114 14.73 11.01 -6.23
CA LYS A 114 14.88 11.97 -5.13
C LYS A 114 16.24 11.87 -4.45
N TYR A 115 16.82 10.67 -4.39
CA TYR A 115 18.05 10.42 -3.67
C TYR A 115 19.08 9.77 -4.59
N ASN A 116 20.26 10.38 -4.66
CA ASN A 116 21.39 9.72 -5.30
C ASN A 116 21.97 8.60 -4.41
N LYS A 117 22.82 7.76 -5.00
CA LYS A 117 23.44 6.62 -4.31
C LYS A 117 24.17 6.99 -3.01
N GLU A 118 24.80 8.15 -2.97
CA GLU A 118 25.56 8.62 -1.80
C GLU A 118 24.64 9.07 -0.66
N GLN A 119 23.54 9.75 -0.99
CA GLN A 119 22.51 10.13 -0.02
C GLN A 119 21.84 8.88 0.56
N ILE A 120 21.52 7.90 -0.28
CA ILE A 120 21.00 6.60 0.17
C ILE A 120 22.00 5.92 1.10
N ARG A 121 23.29 5.89 0.71
CA ARG A 121 24.36 5.32 1.52
C ARG A 121 24.45 5.92 2.91
N ALA A 122 24.41 7.25 3.02
CA ALA A 122 24.43 7.95 4.30
C ALA A 122 23.20 7.63 5.16
N LEU A 123 22.01 7.60 4.55
CA LEU A 123 20.75 7.31 5.26
C LEU A 123 20.68 5.88 5.83
N VAL A 124 21.35 4.92 5.18
CA VAL A 124 21.31 3.51 5.58
C VAL A 124 22.57 3.05 6.31
N GLU A 125 23.62 3.86 6.38
CA GLU A 125 24.94 3.53 6.93
C GLU A 125 24.86 2.85 8.30
N PHE A 126 24.06 3.42 9.21
CA PHE A 126 23.94 2.90 10.57
C PHE A 126 23.44 1.45 10.63
N GLN A 127 22.54 1.08 9.73
CA GLN A 127 22.01 -0.29 9.65
C GLN A 127 22.93 -1.18 8.83
N GLU A 128 23.45 -0.68 7.71
CA GLU A 128 24.27 -1.46 6.79
C GLU A 128 25.70 -1.69 7.27
N ARG A 129 26.17 -0.99 8.31
CA ARG A 129 27.49 -1.25 8.92
C ARG A 129 27.67 -2.66 9.48
N PHE A 130 26.57 -3.37 9.71
CA PHE A 130 26.56 -4.76 10.20
C PHE A 130 26.53 -5.80 9.05
N PHE A 131 26.47 -5.34 7.80
CA PHE A 131 26.34 -6.20 6.62
C PHE A 131 27.42 -5.89 5.58
N ASN A 132 27.75 -6.88 4.76
CA ASN A 132 28.53 -6.66 3.55
C ASN A 132 27.55 -6.42 2.40
N SER A 133 27.28 -5.15 2.09
CA SER A 133 26.23 -4.79 1.14
C SER A 133 26.70 -3.89 0.00
N THR A 134 25.89 -3.82 -1.06
CA THR A 134 26.11 -2.93 -2.21
C THR A 134 24.78 -2.31 -2.62
N ILE A 135 24.78 -1.00 -2.89
CA ILE A 135 23.61 -0.27 -3.38
C ILE A 135 23.57 -0.35 -4.92
N ILE A 136 22.45 -0.83 -5.46
CA ILE A 136 22.11 -0.92 -6.88
C ILE A 136 20.96 0.07 -7.13
N MET A 137 21.20 1.10 -7.92
CA MET A 137 20.15 2.07 -8.27
C MET A 137 19.19 1.46 -9.29
N THR A 138 17.89 1.73 -9.15
CA THR A 138 16.85 1.28 -10.08
C THR A 138 16.38 2.48 -10.89
N TYR A 139 16.97 2.68 -12.08
CA TYR A 139 16.60 3.71 -13.05
C TYR A 139 15.59 3.19 -14.07
#